data_AF-A0A662R002-F1
#
_entry.id   AF-A0A662R002-F1
#
_cell.length_a   1.000
_cell.length_b   1.000
_cell.length_c   1.000
_cell.angle_alpha   90.00
_cell.angle_beta   90.00
_cell.angle_gamma   90.00
#
_symmetry.space_group_name_H-M   'P 1'
#
loop_
_entity.id
_entity.type
_entity.pdbx_description
1 polymer ?
#
loop_
_entity_poly.entity_id
_entity_poly.type
_entity_poly.pdbx_seq_one_letter_code
_entity_poly.pdbx_strand_id
1 'polypeptide(L)'
;PHSPHRTELKDTALVRELMVYGRMVPVGEDPDNGQWQHRGYGSELLDKACNIAYEHGFKKIAITSGIGVREYYRRRGYVREGTYMVKDLKDLQAGQVPN
;
A
#
# COMPACT_ATOMS: atom_id res chain seq x y z
N PRO A 1 4.26 -12.36 -8.86
CA PRO A 1 4.60 -13.74 -9.30
C PRO A 1 5.28 -13.66 -10.66
N HIS A 2 6.23 -14.55 -10.98
CA HIS A 2 7.03 -14.44 -12.22
C HIS A 2 6.19 -14.64 -13.50
N SER A 3 5.09 -15.41 -13.45
CA SER A 3 4.15 -15.57 -14.56
C SER A 3 2.70 -15.54 -14.05
N PRO A 4 2.04 -14.36 -14.03
CA PRO A 4 0.66 -14.24 -13.56
C PRO A 4 -0.35 -14.67 -14.63
N HIS A 5 -1.29 -15.54 -14.26
CA HIS A 5 -2.43 -15.89 -15.13
C HIS A 5 -3.49 -14.78 -15.22
N ARG A 6 -3.51 -13.88 -14.24
CA ARG A 6 -4.45 -12.75 -14.16
C ARG A 6 -3.94 -11.56 -14.95
N THR A 7 -4.78 -11.02 -15.83
CA THR A 7 -4.43 -9.90 -16.72
C THR A 7 -4.07 -8.65 -15.95
N GLU A 8 -4.72 -8.40 -14.82
CA GLU A 8 -4.50 -7.26 -13.93
C GLU A 8 -3.14 -7.28 -13.21
N LEU A 9 -2.39 -8.40 -13.29
CA LEU A 9 -1.06 -8.53 -12.69
C LEU A 9 0.08 -8.58 -13.71
N LYS A 10 -0.21 -8.49 -15.02
CA LYS A 10 0.84 -8.41 -16.05
C LYS A 10 1.63 -7.12 -15.88
N ASP A 11 2.96 -7.22 -15.95
CA ASP A 11 3.90 -6.09 -15.76
C ASP A 11 3.64 -5.24 -14.51
N THR A 12 3.12 -5.88 -13.46
CA THR A 12 2.64 -5.23 -12.24
C THR A 12 3.33 -5.82 -11.01
N ALA A 13 3.90 -4.96 -10.16
CA ALA A 13 4.41 -5.37 -8.86
C ALA A 13 3.26 -5.71 -7.91
N LEU A 14 3.45 -6.67 -7.00
CA LEU A 14 2.39 -7.13 -6.10
C LEU A 14 2.78 -6.98 -4.63
N VAL A 15 2.04 -6.14 -3.91
CA VAL A 15 2.04 -6.11 -2.44
C VAL A 15 1.04 -7.15 -1.95
N ARG A 16 1.56 -8.24 -1.42
CA ARG A 16 0.73 -9.36 -0.92
C ARG A 16 0.09 -9.06 0.42
N GLU A 17 0.77 -8.28 1.25
CA GLU A 17 0.36 -7.99 2.61
C GLU A 17 0.97 -6.66 3.06
N LEU A 18 0.20 -5.88 3.80
CA LEU A 18 0.65 -4.68 4.50
C LEU A 18 0.04 -4.73 5.90
N MET A 19 0.88 -4.88 6.91
CA MET A 19 0.47 -4.92 8.31
C MET A 19 1.18 -3.81 9.07
N VAL A 20 0.40 -2.96 9.74
CA VAL A 20 0.91 -1.92 10.64
C VAL A 20 0.47 -2.31 12.04
N TYR A 21 1.43 -2.66 12.89
CA TYR A 21 1.15 -3.01 14.28
C TYR A 21 0.92 -1.75 15.13
N GLY A 22 -0.19 -1.73 15.86
CA GLY A 22 -0.44 -0.80 16.95
C GLY A 22 0.15 -1.30 18.29
N ARG A 23 0.22 -0.42 19.31
CA ARG A 23 0.48 -0.89 20.68
C ARG A 23 -0.72 -1.69 21.18
N MET A 24 -0.46 -2.83 21.85
CA MET A 24 -1.45 -3.43 22.74
C MET A 24 -1.59 -2.52 23.97
N VAL A 25 -2.76 -1.92 24.16
CA VAL A 25 -3.08 -1.21 25.40
C VAL A 25 -3.44 -2.27 26.45
N PRO A 26 -2.78 -2.32 27.62
CA PRO A 26 -3.20 -3.18 28.72
C PRO A 26 -4.65 -2.88 29.10
N VAL A 27 -5.45 -3.92 29.38
CA VAL A 27 -6.84 -3.72 29.83
C VAL A 27 -6.83 -2.97 31.17
N GLY A 28 -7.30 -1.73 31.18
CA GLY A 28 -7.46 -0.92 32.41
C GLY A 28 -6.62 0.35 32.51
N GLU A 29 -5.72 0.63 31.55
CA GLU A 29 -5.05 1.93 31.47
C GLU A 29 -5.72 2.83 30.43
N ASP A 30 -5.89 4.11 30.77
CA ASP A 30 -6.29 5.15 29.82
C ASP A 30 -5.23 5.20 28.70
N PRO A 31 -5.59 5.17 27.41
CA PRO A 31 -4.63 5.23 26.31
C PRO A 31 -3.99 6.62 26.26
N ASP A 32 -3.06 6.88 27.17
CA ASP A 32 -2.38 8.15 27.31
C ASP A 32 -1.49 8.36 26.08
N ASN A 33 -1.98 9.19 25.15
CA ASN A 33 -1.26 9.91 24.09
C ASN A 33 -0.27 9.13 23.19
N GLY A 34 -0.39 7.80 23.10
CA GLY A 34 0.53 6.92 22.38
C GLY A 34 0.00 6.41 21.02
N GLN A 35 -0.65 7.26 20.24
CA GLN A 35 -1.29 6.97 18.94
C GLN A 35 -0.28 6.59 17.82
N TRP A 36 0.57 5.58 18.02
CA TRP A 36 1.57 5.15 17.02
C TRP A 36 0.92 4.64 15.72
N GLN A 37 -0.29 4.12 15.81
CA GLN A 37 -1.10 3.66 14.67
C GLN A 37 -1.56 4.78 13.71
N HIS A 38 -1.29 6.05 14.03
CA HIS A 38 -1.57 7.21 13.16
C HIS A 38 -0.31 7.94 12.66
N ARG A 39 0.89 7.35 12.83
CA ARG A 39 2.16 7.97 12.40
C ARG A 39 2.51 7.83 10.91
N GLY A 40 1.61 7.31 10.08
CA GLY A 40 1.87 7.23 8.65
C GLY A 40 2.80 6.09 8.22
N TYR A 41 3.21 5.17 9.09
CA TYR A 41 4.06 4.03 8.68
C TYR A 41 3.48 3.22 7.51
N GLY A 42 2.16 3.02 7.47
CA GLY A 42 1.52 2.38 6.32
C GLY A 42 1.67 3.18 5.01
N SER A 43 1.69 4.51 5.11
CA SER A 43 1.98 5.43 4.00
C SER A 43 3.41 5.22 3.50
N GLU A 44 4.37 5.34 4.41
CA GLU A 44 5.80 5.26 4.10
C GLU A 44 6.18 3.92 3.47
N LEU A 45 5.63 2.81 4.00
CA LEU A 45 5.86 1.48 3.44
C LEU A 45 5.30 1.35 2.02
N LEU A 46 4.12 1.91 1.76
CA LEU A 46 3.53 1.90 0.43
C LEU A 46 4.32 2.76 -0.55
N ASP A 47 4.78 3.94 -0.12
CA ASP A 47 5.56 4.85 -0.94
C ASP A 47 6.93 4.22 -1.28
N LYS A 48 7.56 3.55 -0.30
CA LYS A 48 8.79 2.78 -0.53
C LYS A 48 8.56 1.61 -1.49
N ALA A 49 7.44 0.90 -1.35
CA ALA A 49 7.09 -0.19 -2.27
C ALA A 49 6.86 0.32 -3.70
N CYS A 50 6.22 1.48 -3.87
CA CYS A 50 6.05 2.12 -5.17
C CYS A 50 7.40 2.48 -5.81
N ASN A 51 8.31 3.09 -5.05
CA ASN A 51 9.64 3.44 -5.54
C ASN A 51 10.44 2.20 -5.98
N ILE A 52 10.47 1.15 -5.16
CA ILE A 52 11.14 -0.11 -5.51
C ILE A 52 10.54 -0.71 -6.78
N ALA A 53 9.20 -0.74 -6.90
CA ALA A 53 8.52 -1.26 -8.08
C ALA A 53 8.88 -0.45 -9.35
N TYR A 54 8.92 0.87 -9.24
CA TYR A 54 9.30 1.75 -10.34
C TYR A 54 10.77 1.54 -10.76
N GLU A 55 11.70 1.47 -9.80
CA GLU A 55 13.12 1.21 -10.05
C GLU A 55 13.37 -0.13 -10.76
N HIS A 56 12.50 -1.13 -10.53
CA HIS A 56 12.55 -2.43 -11.20
C HIS A 56 11.80 -2.47 -12.55
N GLY A 57 11.32 -1.33 -13.04
CA GLY A 57 10.70 -1.20 -14.36
C GLY A 57 9.22 -1.59 -14.41
N PHE A 58 8.55 -1.76 -13.27
CA PHE A 58 7.11 -2.04 -13.25
C PHE A 58 6.30 -0.79 -13.59
N LYS A 59 5.21 -0.96 -14.33
CA LYS A 59 4.32 0.15 -14.74
C LYS A 59 3.20 0.39 -13.74
N LYS A 60 2.87 -0.62 -12.94
CA LYS A 60 1.81 -0.61 -11.95
C LYS A 60 2.23 -1.32 -10.67
N ILE A 61 1.53 -1.02 -9.59
CA ILE A 61 1.57 -1.78 -8.35
C ILE A 61 0.15 -2.20 -7.94
N ALA A 62 -0.03 -3.47 -7.59
CA ALA A 62 -1.27 -4.06 -7.13
C ALA A 62 -1.18 -4.47 -5.66
N ILE A 63 -2.28 -4.33 -4.92
CA ILE A 63 -2.38 -4.67 -3.51
C ILE A 63 -3.51 -5.67 -3.29
N THR A 64 -3.19 -6.76 -2.61
CA THR A 64 -4.21 -7.66 -2.05
C THR A 64 -4.91 -6.94 -0.90
N SER A 65 -6.19 -6.59 -1.08
CA SER A 65 -6.92 -5.72 -0.16
C SER A 65 -8.25 -6.36 0.25
N GLY A 66 -8.43 -6.54 1.56
CA GLY A 66 -9.73 -6.90 2.13
C GLY A 66 -10.78 -5.82 1.86
N ILE A 67 -12.05 -6.21 1.71
CA ILE A 67 -13.13 -5.31 1.28
C ILE A 67 -13.21 -4.05 2.17
N GLY A 68 -13.10 -4.21 3.50
CA GLY A 68 -13.21 -3.12 4.47
C GLY A 68 -12.06 -2.11 4.46
N VAL A 69 -10.90 -2.45 3.88
CA VAL A 69 -9.73 -1.56 3.85
C VAL A 69 -9.51 -0.91 2.47
N ARG A 70 -10.37 -1.18 1.49
CA ARG A 70 -10.25 -0.60 0.14
C ARG A 70 -10.28 0.93 0.14
N GLU A 71 -11.07 1.52 1.03
CA GLU A 71 -11.20 2.97 1.11
C GLU A 71 -9.90 3.67 1.54
N TYR A 72 -9.10 3.01 2.38
CA TYR A 72 -7.77 3.50 2.74
C TYR A 72 -6.88 3.65 1.50
N TYR A 73 -6.91 2.66 0.60
CA TYR A 73 -6.14 2.70 -0.65
C TYR A 73 -6.72 3.69 -1.66
N ARG A 74 -8.04 3.85 -1.75
CA ARG A 74 -8.67 4.83 -2.66
C ARG A 74 -8.21 6.25 -2.38
N ARG A 75 -8.12 6.64 -1.10
CA ARG A 75 -7.61 7.96 -0.69
C ARG A 75 -6.18 8.23 -1.16
N ARG A 76 -5.42 7.19 -1.50
CA ARG A 76 -4.01 7.26 -1.97
C ARG A 76 -3.87 7.12 -3.50
N GLY A 77 -4.99 7.17 -4.22
CA GLY A 77 -5.03 7.10 -5.68
C GLY A 77 -5.03 5.68 -6.24
N TYR A 78 -5.32 4.65 -5.43
CA TYR A 78 -5.52 3.30 -5.95
C TYR A 78 -6.95 3.13 -6.47
N VAL A 79 -7.08 2.46 -7.60
CA VAL A 79 -8.36 2.09 -8.22
C VAL A 79 -8.56 0.58 -8.13
N ARG A 80 -9.82 0.13 -8.16
CA ARG A 80 -10.11 -1.31 -8.11
C ARG A 80 -9.99 -1.92 -9.50
N GLU A 81 -9.04 -2.83 -9.71
CA GLU A 81 -8.95 -3.68 -10.89
C GLU A 81 -9.14 -5.15 -10.45
N GLY A 82 -10.28 -5.75 -10.80
CA GLY A 82 -10.63 -7.11 -10.38
C GLY A 82 -10.67 -7.25 -8.86
N THR A 83 -9.83 -8.14 -8.32
CA THR A 83 -9.71 -8.42 -6.88
C THR A 83 -8.72 -7.51 -6.16
N TYR A 84 -7.95 -6.69 -6.88
CA TYR A 84 -6.84 -5.91 -6.34
C TYR A 84 -7.16 -4.41 -6.33
N MET A 85 -6.42 -3.69 -5.49
CA MET A 85 -6.30 -2.24 -5.57
C MET A 85 -5.01 -1.93 -6.34
N VAL A 86 -5.12 -1.24 -7.47
CA VAL A 86 -4.03 -0.99 -8.41
C VAL A 86 -3.76 0.50 -8.51
N LYS A 87 -2.48 0.88 -8.62
CA LYS A 87 -2.04 2.24 -8.89
C LYS A 87 -1.02 2.22 -10.03
N ASP A 88 -1.20 3.10 -11.00
CA ASP A 88 -0.21 3.34 -12.05
C ASP A 88 1.00 4.07 -11.47
N LEU A 89 2.20 3.63 -11.85
CA LEU A 89 3.47 4.22 -11.41
C LEU A 89 4.03 5.22 -12.41
N LYS A 90 3.36 5.42 -13.54
CA LYS A 90 3.82 6.28 -14.66
C LYS A 90 4.01 7.74 -14.28
N ASP A 91 3.30 8.20 -13.26
CA ASP A 91 3.32 9.59 -12.78
C ASP A 91 4.22 9.80 -11.56
N LEU A 92 4.90 8.75 -11.07
CA LEU A 92 5.95 8.91 -10.07
C LEU A 92 7.16 9.53 -10.75
N GLN A 93 7.17 10.86 -10.85
CA GLN A 93 8.41 11.58 -11.13
C GLN A 93 9.43 11.16 -10.09
N ALA A 94 10.59 10.69 -10.54
CA ALA A 94 11.71 10.35 -9.69
C ALA A 94 12.01 11.54 -8.75
N GLY A 95 11.56 11.47 -7.49
CA GLY A 95 11.78 12.51 -6.49
C GLY A 95 10.55 13.12 -5.81
N GLN A 96 9.31 12.84 -6.24
CA GLN A 96 8.12 13.26 -5.47
C GLN A 96 7.69 12.18 -4.49
N VAL A 97 8.31 12.20 -3.31
CA VAL A 97 7.71 11.62 -2.10
C VAL A 97 6.56 12.56 -1.73
N PRO A 98 5.28 12.14 -1.74
CA PRO A 98 4.22 12.95 -1.18
C PRO A 98 4.48 13.10 0.32
N ASN A 99 4.66 14.35 0.74
CA ASN A 99 4.82 14.77 2.13
C ASN A 99 3.53 14.50 2.94
#